data_AF-A0A7I7QTQ6-F1
#
_entry.id   AF-A0A7I7QTQ6-F1
#
_cell.length_a   1.000
_cell.length_b   1.000
_cell.length_c   1.000
_cell.angle_alpha   90.00
_cell.angle_beta   90.00
_cell.angle_gamma   90.00
#
_symmetry.space_group_name_H-M   'P 1'
#
loop_
_entity.id
_entity.type
_entity.pdbx_description
1 polymer ?
#
loop_
_entity_poly.entity_id
_entity_poly.type
_entity_poly.pdbx_seq_one_letter_code
_entity_poly.pdbx_strand_id
1 'polypeptide(L)'
;MYCFLADTLAWDRGVLVPTGQSYFGDASIAVLVAHEYGHAVQYGSGLAGVFTETIVKEQQADCFAGAYSRWVAEGNSPRFQLSTGDGLNRVLAGVITLRDSVLTANEADELEDGHGTALDRVSAFQMGFTAGAGACTGIDLDEIEQRRGDLPMVLGTEESGNVQPGEMAVDQNTILTLMELLDVIFHPMSPPGLSMTLQDCPGFPTSPSASYCPANNTISVDLPALQQMSIAADRNDYVLPQGDNTALSLVTSRYALSIQHARGEPLDAPVTALRTACLTGIAQRAMADQVELANGQLLMLAAGDMDEAVGGLLTNGLAASTVDGSTVPAGFTRIEAFRDGLFGTEEECLHRY
;
A
#
# COMPACT_ATOMS: atom_id res chain seq x y z
N MET A 1 -24.10 -5.63 3.83
CA MET A 1 -24.80 -4.64 3.02
C MET A 1 -25.86 -3.93 3.84
N TYR A 2 -25.79 -2.60 3.91
CA TYR A 2 -26.85 -1.74 4.41
C TYR A 2 -27.88 -1.41 3.32
N CYS A 3 -29.16 -1.60 3.64
CA CYS A 3 -30.26 -1.34 2.72
C CYS A 3 -30.98 -0.04 3.12
N PHE A 4 -30.71 1.06 2.41
CA PHE A 4 -31.26 2.40 2.72
C PHE A 4 -32.79 2.43 2.82
N LEU A 5 -33.51 1.78 1.90
CA LEU A 5 -34.98 1.82 1.87
C LEU A 5 -35.64 1.06 3.01
N ALA A 6 -34.96 0.03 3.54
CA ALA A 6 -35.50 -0.85 4.57
C ALA A 6 -34.93 -0.51 5.97
N ASP A 7 -33.88 0.31 6.04
CA ASP A 7 -33.07 0.55 7.23
C ASP A 7 -32.64 -0.77 7.91
N THR A 8 -32.08 -1.68 7.11
CA THR A 8 -31.66 -3.01 7.57
C THR A 8 -30.24 -3.33 7.15
N LEU A 9 -29.52 -4.04 8.02
CA LEU A 9 -28.25 -4.69 7.69
C LEU A 9 -28.49 -6.15 7.29
N ALA A 10 -28.03 -6.51 6.10
CA ALA A 10 -27.99 -7.88 5.61
C ALA A 10 -26.54 -8.36 5.49
N TRP A 11 -26.29 -9.62 5.83
CA TRP A 11 -24.99 -10.25 5.61
C TRP A 11 -25.16 -11.65 5.04
N ASP A 12 -24.22 -12.04 4.19
CA ASP A 12 -24.15 -13.37 3.60
C ASP A 12 -23.64 -14.39 4.65
N ARG A 13 -24.37 -15.49 4.82
CA ARG A 13 -24.04 -16.59 5.75
C ARG A 13 -23.43 -17.82 5.08
N GLY A 14 -23.32 -17.83 3.75
CA GLY A 14 -22.84 -18.93 2.92
C GLY A 14 -21.43 -18.73 2.39
N VAL A 15 -21.10 -17.53 1.86
CA VAL A 15 -19.81 -17.31 1.18
C VAL A 15 -19.00 -16.20 1.85
N LEU A 16 -19.48 -14.95 1.86
CA LEU A 16 -18.66 -13.79 2.28
C LEU A 16 -18.22 -13.89 3.74
N VAL A 17 -19.15 -14.03 4.69
CA VAL A 17 -18.79 -14.10 6.13
C VAL A 17 -17.97 -15.35 6.44
N PRO A 18 -18.36 -16.58 6.01
CA PRO A 18 -17.53 -17.76 6.26
C PRO A 18 -16.10 -17.64 5.68
N THR A 19 -15.96 -17.09 4.47
CA THR A 19 -14.66 -16.85 3.85
C THR A 19 -13.86 -15.84 4.65
N GLY A 20 -14.46 -14.69 5.00
CA GLY A 20 -13.81 -13.66 5.80
C GLY A 20 -13.33 -14.19 7.17
N GLN A 21 -14.14 -15.01 7.85
CA GLN A 21 -13.73 -15.65 9.10
C GLN A 21 -12.55 -16.60 8.90
N SER A 22 -12.57 -17.39 7.83
CA SER A 22 -11.51 -18.37 7.54
C SER A 22 -10.17 -17.71 7.26
N TYR A 23 -10.15 -16.63 6.48
CA TYR A 23 -8.91 -15.97 6.05
C TYR A 23 -8.45 -14.85 6.98
N PHE A 24 -9.37 -14.11 7.60
CA PHE A 24 -9.08 -12.88 8.33
C PHE A 24 -9.55 -12.90 9.79
N GLY A 25 -10.25 -13.95 10.21
CA GLY A 25 -10.71 -14.15 11.59
C GLY A 25 -11.92 -13.30 11.97
N ASP A 26 -12.50 -13.58 13.15
CA ASP A 26 -13.80 -13.03 13.56
C ASP A 26 -13.82 -11.50 13.70
N ALA A 27 -12.70 -10.89 14.11
CA ALA A 27 -12.63 -9.44 14.24
C ALA A 27 -12.82 -8.74 12.88
N SER A 28 -12.38 -9.33 11.77
CA SER A 28 -12.59 -8.79 10.42
C SER A 28 -14.07 -8.70 10.06
N ILE A 29 -14.90 -9.64 10.52
CA ILE A 29 -16.34 -9.62 10.30
C ILE A 29 -17.00 -8.52 11.11
N ALA A 30 -16.55 -8.29 12.35
CA ALA A 30 -17.04 -7.17 13.14
C ALA A 30 -16.74 -5.83 12.46
N VAL A 31 -15.57 -5.72 11.81
CA VAL A 31 -15.19 -4.52 11.05
C VAL A 31 -15.96 -4.41 9.73
N LEU A 32 -16.19 -5.50 9.01
CA LEU A 32 -17.08 -5.52 7.85
C LEU A 32 -18.48 -5.01 8.24
N VAL A 33 -19.04 -5.49 9.35
CA VAL A 33 -20.33 -4.98 9.86
C VAL A 33 -20.23 -3.51 10.28
N ALA A 34 -19.10 -3.06 10.81
CA ALA A 34 -18.89 -1.66 11.17
C ALA A 34 -18.85 -0.73 9.94
N HIS A 35 -18.25 -1.17 8.83
CA HIS A 35 -18.31 -0.47 7.55
C HIS A 35 -19.78 -0.29 7.11
N GLU A 36 -20.56 -1.37 7.14
CA GLU A 36 -21.98 -1.33 6.75
C GLU A 36 -22.81 -0.47 7.71
N TYR A 37 -22.46 -0.46 9.00
CA TYR A 37 -23.04 0.47 9.96
C TYR A 37 -22.63 1.93 9.71
N GLY A 38 -21.45 2.15 9.11
CA GLY A 38 -21.02 3.44 8.59
C GLY A 38 -22.02 4.03 7.60
N HIS A 39 -22.57 3.22 6.70
CA HIS A 39 -23.66 3.67 5.80
C HIS A 39 -24.94 4.07 6.54
N ALA A 40 -25.28 3.37 7.62
CA ALA A 40 -26.40 3.75 8.47
C ALA A 40 -26.14 5.09 9.18
N VAL A 41 -24.91 5.33 9.65
CA VAL A 41 -24.49 6.62 10.24
C VAL A 41 -24.59 7.74 9.21
N GLN A 42 -24.11 7.52 7.98
CA GLN A 42 -24.21 8.49 6.90
C GLN A 42 -25.66 8.88 6.61
N TYR A 43 -26.52 7.88 6.43
CA TYR A 43 -27.94 8.08 6.14
C TYR A 43 -28.66 8.79 7.30
N GLY A 44 -28.48 8.32 8.53
CA GLY A 44 -29.16 8.87 9.71
C GLY A 44 -28.70 10.27 10.11
N SER A 45 -27.46 10.65 9.78
CA SER A 45 -26.92 12.00 10.04
C SER A 45 -27.17 12.98 8.90
N GLY A 46 -27.55 12.51 7.71
CA GLY A 46 -27.62 13.32 6.49
C GLY A 46 -26.25 13.70 5.92
N LEU A 47 -25.18 13.00 6.31
CA LEU A 47 -23.83 13.21 5.81
C LEU A 47 -23.69 12.81 4.33
N ALA A 48 -24.41 11.77 3.90
CA ALA A 48 -24.45 11.35 2.50
C ALA A 48 -25.90 11.17 2.03
N GLY A 49 -26.15 11.55 0.77
CA GLY A 49 -27.47 11.49 0.14
C GLY A 49 -27.46 10.77 -1.21
N VAL A 50 -28.57 10.91 -1.95
CA VAL A 50 -28.73 10.31 -3.28
C VAL A 50 -27.70 10.84 -4.28
N PHE A 51 -27.28 12.10 -4.12
CA PHE A 51 -26.32 12.77 -5.02
C PHE A 51 -24.88 12.69 -4.55
N THR A 52 -24.60 12.05 -3.41
CA THR A 52 -23.22 11.82 -3.00
C THR A 52 -22.66 10.63 -3.79
N GLU A 53 -21.46 10.79 -4.31
CA GLU A 53 -20.75 9.81 -5.12
C GLU A 53 -20.48 8.53 -4.32
N THR A 54 -20.46 7.38 -5.01
CA THR A 54 -20.33 6.08 -4.35
C THR A 54 -18.99 5.96 -3.63
N ILE A 55 -17.90 6.38 -4.27
CA ILE A 55 -16.57 6.38 -3.67
C ILE A 55 -16.50 7.19 -2.36
N VAL A 56 -17.22 8.33 -2.28
CA VAL A 56 -17.28 9.12 -1.04
C VAL A 56 -18.01 8.33 0.05
N LYS A 57 -19.14 7.69 -0.29
CA LYS A 57 -19.90 6.87 0.67
C LYS A 57 -19.07 5.70 1.19
N GLU A 58 -18.38 5.00 0.30
CA GLU A 58 -17.57 3.83 0.64
C GLU A 58 -16.35 4.21 1.49
N GLN A 59 -15.63 5.26 1.12
CA GLN A 59 -14.44 5.73 1.85
C GLN A 59 -14.81 6.23 3.25
N GLN A 60 -15.89 6.99 3.38
CA GLN A 60 -16.42 7.36 4.69
C GLN A 60 -16.82 6.14 5.55
N ALA A 61 -17.42 5.10 4.94
CA ALA A 61 -17.77 3.87 5.64
C ALA A 61 -16.54 3.09 6.13
N ASP A 62 -15.49 2.98 5.29
CA ASP A 62 -14.19 2.44 5.70
C ASP A 62 -13.56 3.24 6.83
N CYS A 63 -13.65 4.57 6.80
CA CYS A 63 -13.21 5.43 7.89
C CYS A 63 -13.99 5.17 9.18
N PHE A 64 -15.33 5.08 9.15
CA PHE A 64 -16.10 4.72 10.34
C PHE A 64 -15.74 3.33 10.88
N ALA A 65 -15.46 2.36 10.00
CA ALA A 65 -14.97 1.04 10.39
C ALA A 65 -13.60 1.11 11.07
N GLY A 66 -12.71 2.00 10.62
CA GLY A 66 -11.45 2.34 11.27
C GLY A 66 -11.64 2.89 12.68
N ALA A 67 -12.56 3.85 12.84
CA ALA A 67 -12.88 4.44 14.14
C ALA A 67 -13.45 3.39 15.12
N TYR A 68 -14.32 2.50 14.66
CA TYR A 68 -14.79 1.36 15.45
C TYR A 68 -13.64 0.42 15.83
N SER A 69 -12.74 0.12 14.89
CA SER A 69 -11.59 -0.75 15.13
C SER A 69 -10.67 -0.20 16.22
N ARG A 70 -10.43 1.11 16.25
CA ARG A 70 -9.72 1.77 17.36
C ARG A 70 -10.45 1.57 18.69
N TRP A 71 -11.76 1.80 18.72
CA TRP A 71 -12.55 1.62 19.94
C TRP A 71 -12.46 0.18 20.49
N VAL A 72 -12.41 -0.84 19.63
CA VAL A 72 -12.17 -2.23 20.01
C VAL A 72 -10.74 -2.44 20.51
N ALA A 73 -9.74 -1.90 19.81
CA ALA A 73 -8.32 -2.02 20.19
C ALA A 73 -8.00 -1.35 21.54
N GLU A 74 -8.73 -0.30 21.89
CA GLU A 74 -8.68 0.37 23.20
C GLU A 74 -9.38 -0.44 24.33
N GLY A 75 -9.93 -1.62 24.02
CA GLY A 75 -10.50 -2.54 25.01
C GLY A 75 -11.94 -2.22 25.42
N ASN A 76 -12.62 -1.32 24.72
CA ASN A 76 -13.98 -0.92 25.07
C ASN A 76 -15.03 -1.97 24.68
N SER A 77 -14.70 -2.88 23.75
CA SER A 77 -15.64 -3.90 23.26
C SER A 77 -15.77 -5.07 24.24
N PRO A 78 -17.00 -5.43 24.67
CA PRO A 78 -17.22 -6.62 25.48
C PRO A 78 -17.21 -7.92 24.67
N ARG A 79 -17.13 -7.85 23.32
CA ARG A 79 -17.28 -9.01 22.42
C ARG A 79 -16.04 -9.32 21.61
N PHE A 80 -15.24 -8.30 21.29
CA PHE A 80 -14.08 -8.44 20.41
C PHE A 80 -12.85 -7.85 21.07
N GLN A 81 -11.69 -8.43 20.77
CA GLN A 81 -10.39 -7.86 21.10
C GLN A 81 -9.60 -7.73 19.80
N LEU A 82 -8.89 -6.61 19.65
CA LEU A 82 -8.11 -6.34 18.46
C LEU A 82 -6.71 -5.90 18.88
N SER A 83 -5.69 -6.70 18.56
CA SER A 83 -4.30 -6.26 18.72
C SER A 83 -3.90 -5.35 17.57
N THR A 84 -3.07 -4.35 17.86
CA THR A 84 -2.54 -3.40 16.85
C THR A 84 -1.46 -4.01 15.94
N GLY A 85 -1.04 -5.26 16.20
CA GLY A 85 -0.20 -6.06 15.32
C GLY A 85 -1.05 -7.03 14.48
N ASP A 86 -0.95 -8.32 14.76
CA ASP A 86 -1.60 -9.39 13.97
C ASP A 86 -3.12 -9.22 13.75
N GLY A 87 -3.85 -8.76 14.77
CA GLY A 87 -5.28 -8.57 14.68
C GLY A 87 -5.65 -7.52 13.63
N LEU A 88 -5.06 -6.34 13.74
CA LEU A 88 -5.25 -5.24 12.80
C LEU A 88 -4.72 -5.59 11.40
N ASN A 89 -3.64 -6.36 11.30
CA ASN A 89 -3.13 -6.85 10.02
C ASN A 89 -4.17 -7.70 9.28
N ARG A 90 -4.84 -8.61 9.98
CA ARG A 90 -5.90 -9.44 9.36
C ARG A 90 -7.10 -8.62 8.94
N VAL A 91 -7.47 -7.60 9.74
CA VAL A 91 -8.53 -6.65 9.36
C VAL A 91 -8.17 -5.92 8.07
N LEU A 92 -6.97 -5.34 8.00
CA LEU A 92 -6.50 -4.64 6.79
C LEU A 92 -6.42 -5.58 5.59
N ALA A 93 -6.03 -6.84 5.77
CA ALA A 93 -6.05 -7.82 4.69
C ALA A 93 -7.46 -8.00 4.11
N GLY A 94 -8.48 -8.08 4.97
CA GLY A 94 -9.88 -8.13 4.54
C GLY A 94 -10.32 -6.85 3.81
N VAL A 95 -9.90 -5.68 4.29
CA VAL A 95 -10.15 -4.38 3.61
C VAL A 95 -9.53 -4.40 2.21
N ILE A 96 -8.27 -4.80 2.07
CA ILE A 96 -7.55 -4.86 0.78
C ILE A 96 -8.16 -5.88 -0.18
N THR A 97 -8.59 -7.05 0.30
CA THR A 97 -9.20 -8.10 -0.53
C THR A 97 -10.50 -7.64 -1.21
N LEU A 98 -11.22 -6.73 -0.56
CA LEU A 98 -12.49 -6.18 -1.04
C LEU A 98 -12.30 -4.91 -1.89
N ARG A 99 -11.09 -4.59 -2.34
CA ARG A 99 -10.85 -3.51 -3.30
C ARG A 99 -11.54 -3.76 -4.66
N ASP A 100 -11.69 -2.71 -5.43
CA ASP A 100 -12.14 -2.81 -6.82
C ASP A 100 -11.03 -3.28 -7.76
N SER A 101 -11.41 -3.78 -8.93
CA SER A 101 -10.46 -4.19 -9.96
C SER A 101 -9.72 -2.97 -10.53
N VAL A 102 -8.52 -3.20 -11.07
CA VAL A 102 -7.81 -2.18 -11.85
C VAL A 102 -8.64 -1.84 -13.09
N LEU A 103 -8.91 -0.55 -13.28
CA LEU A 103 -9.75 -0.04 -14.38
C LEU A 103 -8.90 0.29 -15.60
N THR A 104 -9.49 0.15 -16.78
CA THR A 104 -8.89 0.62 -18.04
C THR A 104 -9.35 2.04 -18.39
N ALA A 105 -8.69 2.69 -19.33
CA ALA A 105 -9.09 4.03 -19.80
C ALA A 105 -10.56 4.11 -20.28
N ASN A 106 -11.15 3.01 -20.76
CA ASN A 106 -12.55 2.97 -21.20
C ASN A 106 -13.55 2.83 -20.03
N GLU A 107 -13.06 2.48 -18.84
CA GLU A 107 -13.84 2.30 -17.61
C GLU A 107 -13.60 3.47 -16.64
N ALA A 108 -12.97 4.57 -17.09
CA ALA A 108 -12.64 5.71 -16.23
C ALA A 108 -13.87 6.35 -15.55
N ASP A 109 -15.04 6.28 -16.18
CA ASP A 109 -16.29 6.76 -15.59
C ASP A 109 -16.71 5.95 -14.34
N GLU A 110 -16.16 4.74 -14.14
CA GLU A 110 -16.44 3.87 -12.98
C GLU A 110 -15.55 4.18 -11.76
N LEU A 111 -14.59 5.11 -11.87
CA LEU A 111 -13.65 5.47 -10.79
C LEU A 111 -14.32 5.92 -9.49
N GLU A 112 -15.54 6.43 -9.60
CA GLU A 112 -16.33 6.97 -8.49
C GLU A 112 -17.48 6.04 -8.08
N ASP A 113 -17.65 4.89 -8.75
CA ASP A 113 -18.80 4.00 -8.63
C ASP A 113 -18.57 2.80 -7.69
N GLY A 114 -17.39 2.72 -7.07
CA GLY A 114 -17.00 1.59 -6.22
C GLY A 114 -16.38 1.98 -4.88
N HIS A 115 -15.71 1.01 -4.26
CA HIS A 115 -15.01 1.18 -2.99
C HIS A 115 -13.66 1.89 -3.14
N GLY A 116 -13.04 1.81 -4.32
CA GLY A 116 -11.71 2.30 -4.63
C GLY A 116 -10.60 1.24 -4.56
N THR A 117 -9.38 1.73 -4.72
CA THR A 117 -8.14 0.93 -4.70
C THR A 117 -7.84 0.38 -3.29
N ALA A 118 -6.92 -0.58 -3.17
CA ALA A 118 -6.46 -1.01 -1.83
C ALA A 118 -5.89 0.16 -1.04
N LEU A 119 -5.12 1.03 -1.71
CA LEU A 119 -4.57 2.22 -1.10
C LEU A 119 -5.66 3.19 -0.62
N ASP A 120 -6.70 3.44 -1.42
CA ASP A 120 -7.85 4.29 -1.04
C ASP A 120 -8.48 3.76 0.25
N ARG A 121 -8.85 2.48 0.25
CA ARG A 121 -9.61 1.87 1.34
C ARG A 121 -8.84 1.79 2.65
N VAL A 122 -7.57 1.36 2.57
CA VAL A 122 -6.68 1.37 3.74
C VAL A 122 -6.46 2.80 4.22
N SER A 123 -6.34 3.76 3.31
CA SER A 123 -6.15 5.17 3.69
C SER A 123 -7.30 5.72 4.51
N ALA A 124 -8.54 5.51 4.06
CA ALA A 124 -9.73 5.97 4.76
C ALA A 124 -9.92 5.23 6.09
N PHE A 125 -9.73 3.91 6.10
CA PHE A 125 -9.74 3.13 7.34
C PHE A 125 -8.72 3.66 8.36
N GLN A 126 -7.48 3.94 7.92
CA GLN A 126 -6.45 4.50 8.80
C GLN A 126 -6.81 5.88 9.33
N MET A 127 -7.43 6.74 8.51
CA MET A 127 -7.91 8.06 8.95
C MET A 127 -8.87 7.93 10.13
N GLY A 128 -9.86 7.05 10.03
CA GLY A 128 -10.80 6.83 11.13
C GLY A 128 -10.16 6.18 12.35
N PHE A 129 -9.21 5.26 12.14
CA PHE A 129 -8.47 4.65 13.23
C PHE A 129 -7.62 5.68 13.98
N THR A 130 -6.88 6.56 13.30
CA THR A 130 -5.96 7.50 13.94
C THR A 130 -6.65 8.77 14.44
N ALA A 131 -7.53 9.37 13.64
CA ALA A 131 -8.18 10.66 13.91
C ALA A 131 -9.62 10.54 14.44
N GLY A 132 -10.20 9.34 14.44
CA GLY A 132 -11.54 9.08 14.97
C GLY A 132 -12.66 9.44 13.99
N ALA A 133 -13.90 9.14 14.38
CA ALA A 133 -15.08 9.25 13.52
C ALA A 133 -15.38 10.67 12.99
N GLY A 134 -14.91 11.71 13.69
CA GLY A 134 -15.08 13.09 13.24
C GLY A 134 -14.35 13.38 11.93
N ALA A 135 -13.15 12.81 11.73
CA ALA A 135 -12.37 12.98 10.52
C ALA A 135 -13.10 12.43 9.28
N CYS A 136 -13.87 11.36 9.46
CA CYS A 136 -14.64 10.75 8.37
C CYS A 136 -15.66 11.70 7.74
N THR A 137 -16.11 12.73 8.46
CA THR A 137 -17.06 13.73 7.91
C THR A 137 -16.43 14.69 6.91
N GLY A 138 -15.09 14.76 6.86
CA GLY A 138 -14.35 15.58 5.92
C GLY A 138 -13.92 14.85 4.65
N ILE A 139 -14.29 13.58 4.47
CA ILE A 139 -14.04 12.84 3.24
C ILE A 139 -15.11 13.26 2.22
N ASP A 140 -14.69 13.98 1.19
CA ASP A 140 -15.43 14.33 -0.02
C ASP A 140 -14.56 14.04 -1.26
N LEU A 141 -15.03 14.38 -2.47
CA LEU A 141 -14.27 14.15 -3.69
C LEU A 141 -12.94 14.93 -3.69
N ASP A 142 -12.94 16.19 -3.25
CA ASP A 142 -11.73 17.02 -3.20
C ASP A 142 -10.66 16.37 -2.29
N GLU A 143 -11.06 15.83 -1.13
CA GLU A 143 -10.16 15.09 -0.24
C GLU A 143 -9.64 13.79 -0.88
N ILE A 144 -10.51 13.04 -1.57
CA ILE A 144 -10.11 11.80 -2.25
C ILE A 144 -9.12 12.10 -3.38
N GLU A 145 -9.39 13.12 -4.19
CA GLU A 145 -8.49 13.57 -5.26
C GLU A 145 -7.15 14.04 -4.70
N GLN A 146 -7.16 14.87 -3.66
CA GLN A 146 -5.93 15.32 -2.99
C GLN A 146 -5.13 14.14 -2.44
N ARG A 147 -5.81 13.14 -1.86
CA ARG A 147 -5.18 11.94 -1.33
C ARG A 147 -4.74 10.96 -2.42
N ARG A 148 -5.30 10.99 -3.62
CA ARG A 148 -4.77 10.21 -4.75
C ARG A 148 -3.57 10.91 -5.36
N GLY A 149 -3.54 12.25 -5.34
CA GLY A 149 -2.49 13.02 -5.99
C GLY A 149 -2.39 12.64 -7.46
N ASP A 150 -1.16 12.54 -7.97
CA ASP A 150 -0.89 12.20 -9.37
C ASP A 150 -0.75 10.68 -9.62
N LEU A 151 -1.24 9.84 -8.69
CA LEU A 151 -1.17 8.39 -8.85
C LEU A 151 -2.00 7.91 -10.06
N PRO A 152 -1.50 6.93 -10.84
CA PRO A 152 -2.25 6.37 -11.95
C PRO A 152 -3.46 5.59 -11.43
N MET A 153 -4.66 6.05 -11.79
CA MET A 153 -5.92 5.42 -11.36
C MET A 153 -6.53 4.49 -12.40
N VAL A 154 -6.11 4.62 -13.66
CA VAL A 154 -6.56 3.77 -14.79
C VAL A 154 -5.36 3.35 -15.63
N LEU A 155 -5.45 2.18 -16.26
CA LEU A 155 -4.46 1.73 -17.23
C LEU A 155 -4.51 2.59 -18.49
N GLY A 156 -3.33 2.97 -18.96
CA GLY A 156 -3.15 3.72 -20.19
C GLY A 156 -3.60 2.96 -21.44
N THR A 157 -3.58 3.65 -22.58
CA THR A 157 -3.79 3.03 -23.90
C THR A 157 -2.54 3.25 -24.73
N GLU A 158 -2.01 2.18 -25.32
CA GLU A 158 -0.87 2.24 -26.23
C GLU A 158 -1.23 2.97 -27.53
N GLU A 159 -0.21 3.44 -28.28
CA GLU A 159 -0.42 4.00 -29.63
C GLU A 159 -1.12 3.01 -30.59
N SER A 160 -0.98 1.70 -30.33
CA SER A 160 -1.62 0.62 -31.06
C SER A 160 -3.14 0.55 -30.86
N GLY A 161 -3.67 1.26 -29.85
CA GLY A 161 -5.06 1.21 -29.41
C GLY A 161 -5.36 0.07 -28.42
N ASN A 162 -4.36 -0.73 -28.04
CA ASN A 162 -4.50 -1.74 -26.98
C ASN A 162 -4.38 -1.09 -25.60
N VAL A 163 -5.03 -1.70 -24.60
CA VAL A 163 -4.82 -1.33 -23.19
C VAL A 163 -3.37 -1.64 -22.82
N GLN A 164 -2.70 -0.66 -22.22
CA GLN A 164 -1.34 -0.84 -21.70
C GLN A 164 -1.37 -1.93 -20.60
N PRO A 165 -0.41 -2.87 -20.61
CA PRO A 165 -0.29 -3.82 -19.52
C PRO A 165 -0.11 -3.09 -18.18
N GLY A 166 -0.85 -3.54 -17.15
CA GLY A 166 -0.63 -3.08 -15.77
C GLY A 166 0.55 -3.75 -15.08
N GLU A 167 1.28 -4.62 -15.78
CA GLU A 167 2.39 -5.39 -15.24
C GLU A 167 3.58 -5.31 -16.20
N MET A 168 4.77 -5.10 -15.66
CA MET A 168 6.02 -5.09 -16.39
C MET A 168 6.90 -6.29 -16.03
N ALA A 169 7.70 -6.74 -17.00
CA ALA A 169 8.67 -7.79 -16.73
C ALA A 169 9.76 -7.29 -15.76
N VAL A 170 10.01 -8.04 -14.69
CA VAL A 170 11.14 -7.77 -13.79
C VAL A 170 12.36 -8.54 -14.29
N ASP A 171 13.18 -7.86 -15.09
CA ASP A 171 14.42 -8.42 -15.65
C ASP A 171 15.66 -7.57 -15.32
N GLN A 172 16.82 -8.10 -15.73
CA GLN A 172 17.97 -7.35 -16.25
C GLN A 172 17.86 -5.82 -16.21
N ASN A 173 17.21 -5.38 -17.27
CA ASN A 173 17.09 -4.03 -17.71
C ASN A 173 16.18 -3.24 -16.78
N THR A 174 15.04 -3.80 -16.38
CA THR A 174 14.11 -3.16 -15.44
C THR A 174 14.80 -2.75 -14.14
N ILE A 175 15.64 -3.62 -13.56
CA ILE A 175 16.36 -3.28 -12.32
C ILE A 175 17.42 -2.19 -12.56
N LEU A 176 18.11 -2.20 -13.71
CA LEU A 176 19.06 -1.15 -14.06
C LEU A 176 18.36 0.20 -14.26
N THR A 177 17.22 0.21 -14.96
CA THR A 177 16.38 1.39 -15.17
C THR A 177 15.86 1.93 -13.84
N LEU A 178 15.41 1.04 -12.94
CA LEU A 178 14.97 1.42 -11.60
C LEU A 178 16.11 2.11 -10.81
N MET A 179 17.32 1.56 -10.85
CA MET A 179 18.47 2.18 -10.16
C MET A 179 18.79 3.58 -10.70
N GLU A 180 18.79 3.76 -12.03
CA GLU A 180 19.02 5.07 -12.67
C GLU A 180 17.89 6.06 -12.33
N LEU A 181 16.64 5.59 -12.30
CA LEU A 181 15.51 6.39 -11.88
C LEU A 181 15.61 6.83 -10.42
N LEU A 182 16.04 5.94 -9.52
CA LEU A 182 16.24 6.27 -8.11
C LEU A 182 17.40 7.26 -7.90
N ASP A 183 18.44 7.21 -8.74
CA ASP A 183 19.50 8.23 -8.75
C ASP A 183 18.94 9.62 -9.11
N VAL A 184 18.01 9.70 -10.07
CA VAL A 184 17.32 10.94 -10.45
C VAL A 184 16.35 11.39 -9.36
N ILE A 185 15.66 10.48 -8.68
CA ILE A 185 14.72 10.83 -7.61
C ILE A 185 15.46 11.39 -6.39
N PHE A 186 16.44 10.64 -5.88
CA PHE A 186 17.09 10.95 -4.61
C PHE A 186 18.35 11.83 -4.71
N HIS A 187 18.95 11.95 -5.90
CA HIS A 187 20.18 12.71 -6.13
C HIS A 187 21.29 12.43 -5.10
N PRO A 188 21.64 11.16 -4.78
CA PRO A 188 22.62 10.89 -3.74
C PRO A 188 24.02 11.33 -4.16
N MET A 189 24.81 11.79 -3.19
CA MET A 189 26.23 12.13 -3.43
C MET A 189 27.07 10.91 -3.85
N SER A 190 26.69 9.72 -3.40
CA SER A 190 27.34 8.46 -3.73
C SER A 190 26.27 7.40 -3.98
N PRO A 191 25.76 7.30 -5.22
CA PRO A 191 24.80 6.26 -5.61
C PRO A 191 25.27 4.85 -5.21
N PRO A 192 24.38 3.97 -4.73
CA PRO A 192 24.73 2.58 -4.50
C PRO A 192 25.01 1.83 -5.80
N GLY A 193 26.01 0.94 -5.80
CA GLY A 193 26.22 0.00 -6.90
C GLY A 193 25.11 -1.06 -6.96
N LEU A 194 25.00 -1.74 -8.10
CA LEU A 194 24.09 -2.88 -8.30
C LEU A 194 24.89 -4.16 -8.61
N SER A 195 24.51 -5.27 -7.96
CA SER A 195 24.97 -6.61 -8.29
C SER A 195 23.78 -7.53 -8.61
N MET A 196 23.80 -8.17 -9.78
CA MET A 196 22.78 -9.16 -10.19
C MET A 196 23.02 -10.55 -9.59
N THR A 197 23.77 -10.61 -8.49
CA THR A 197 24.06 -11.84 -7.75
C THR A 197 24.11 -11.48 -6.29
N LEU A 198 23.43 -12.28 -5.45
CA LEU A 198 23.49 -12.08 -4.00
C LEU A 198 24.95 -12.14 -3.52
N GLN A 199 25.32 -11.16 -2.70
CA GLN A 199 26.64 -11.08 -2.10
C GLN A 199 26.51 -11.17 -0.59
N ASP A 200 27.46 -11.87 0.04
CA ASP A 200 27.58 -11.86 1.49
C ASP A 200 27.88 -10.44 1.96
N CYS A 201 27.06 -9.91 2.87
CA CYS A 201 27.32 -8.63 3.50
C CYS A 201 27.87 -8.83 4.93
N PRO A 202 29.14 -8.51 5.20
CA PRO A 202 29.70 -8.66 6.53
C PRO A 202 28.91 -7.88 7.58
N GLY A 203 28.45 -8.58 8.63
CA GLY A 203 27.75 -7.97 9.76
C GLY A 203 26.22 -7.94 9.65
N PHE A 204 25.64 -8.25 8.48
CA PHE A 204 24.19 -8.25 8.28
C PHE A 204 23.72 -9.50 7.52
N PRO A 205 22.68 -10.20 8.01
CA PRO A 205 22.00 -11.24 7.25
C PRO A 205 21.54 -10.73 5.89
N THR A 206 21.75 -11.53 4.84
CA THR A 206 21.22 -11.23 3.51
C THR A 206 19.75 -11.64 3.42
N SER A 207 18.90 -10.74 2.94
CA SER A 207 17.55 -11.07 2.50
C SER A 207 17.61 -11.90 1.21
N PRO A 208 16.72 -12.91 1.06
CA PRO A 208 16.79 -13.90 -0.03
C PRO A 208 16.50 -13.33 -1.43
N SER A 209 15.86 -12.16 -1.54
CA SER A 209 15.49 -11.59 -2.85
C SER A 209 16.30 -10.35 -3.22
N ALA A 210 16.55 -9.47 -2.25
CA ALA A 210 17.37 -8.27 -2.43
C ALA A 210 17.94 -7.79 -1.10
N SER A 211 19.20 -7.34 -1.09
CA SER A 211 19.91 -6.85 0.09
C SER A 211 20.69 -5.58 -0.22
N TYR A 212 20.79 -4.65 0.74
CA TYR A 212 21.74 -3.53 0.67
C TYR A 212 22.92 -3.83 1.58
N CYS A 213 24.14 -3.68 1.07
CA CYS A 213 25.35 -3.85 1.85
C CYS A 213 26.04 -2.51 2.15
N PRO A 214 26.06 -2.06 3.42
CA PRO A 214 26.68 -0.79 3.80
C PRO A 214 28.20 -0.77 3.56
N ALA A 215 28.89 -1.91 3.70
CA ALA A 215 30.35 -1.98 3.66
C ALA A 215 30.96 -1.56 2.30
N ASN A 216 30.25 -1.80 1.21
CA ASN A 216 30.67 -1.46 -0.15
C ASN A 216 29.63 -0.63 -0.91
N ASN A 217 28.60 -0.12 -0.22
CA ASN A 217 27.49 0.64 -0.78
C ASN A 217 26.89 -0.04 -2.02
N THR A 218 26.51 -1.31 -1.92
CA THR A 218 26.00 -2.10 -3.06
C THR A 218 24.66 -2.75 -2.73
N ILE A 219 23.71 -2.68 -3.65
CA ILE A 219 22.49 -3.47 -3.64
C ILE A 219 22.73 -4.74 -4.44
N SER A 220 22.48 -5.90 -3.84
CA SER A 220 22.55 -7.20 -4.51
C SER A 220 21.15 -7.77 -4.66
N VAL A 221 20.80 -8.27 -5.85
CA VAL A 221 19.49 -8.86 -6.15
C VAL A 221 19.62 -10.31 -6.61
N ASP A 222 18.62 -11.12 -6.25
CA ASP A 222 18.36 -12.44 -6.84
C ASP A 222 17.25 -12.26 -7.88
N LEU A 223 17.63 -12.21 -9.16
CA LEU A 223 16.67 -11.93 -10.23
C LEU A 223 15.56 -13.00 -10.32
N PRO A 224 15.86 -14.32 -10.27
CA PRO A 224 14.81 -15.34 -10.18
C PRO A 224 13.85 -15.15 -9.00
N ALA A 225 14.34 -14.77 -7.82
CA ALA A 225 13.46 -14.52 -6.67
C ALA A 225 12.56 -13.29 -6.89
N LEU A 226 13.11 -12.21 -7.46
CA LEU A 226 12.32 -11.03 -7.82
C LEU A 226 11.26 -11.34 -8.87
N GLN A 227 11.60 -12.14 -9.89
CA GLN A 227 10.65 -12.59 -10.92
C GLN A 227 9.50 -13.44 -10.35
N GLN A 228 9.79 -14.25 -9.33
CA GLN A 228 8.76 -15.04 -8.67
C GLN A 228 7.83 -14.17 -7.80
N MET A 229 8.37 -13.11 -7.21
CA MET A 229 7.58 -12.13 -6.45
C MET A 229 6.76 -11.20 -7.34
N SER A 230 7.20 -11.00 -8.59
CA SER A 230 6.52 -10.14 -9.58
C SER A 230 5.39 -10.83 -10.33
N ILE A 231 4.96 -12.03 -9.91
CA ILE A 231 3.86 -12.72 -10.58
C ILE A 231 2.55 -12.13 -10.08
N ALA A 232 1.84 -11.45 -10.98
CA ALA A 232 0.50 -10.94 -10.78
C ALA A 232 -0.42 -12.00 -10.14
N ALA A 233 -0.97 -11.70 -8.97
CA ALA A 233 -1.96 -12.54 -8.31
C ALA A 233 -2.81 -11.72 -7.33
N ASP A 234 -4.03 -12.17 -7.08
CA ASP A 234 -4.95 -11.44 -6.22
C ASP A 234 -5.92 -12.34 -5.44
N ARG A 235 -7.10 -11.80 -5.10
CA ARG A 235 -8.14 -12.53 -4.36
C ARG A 235 -8.62 -13.80 -5.07
N ASN A 236 -8.54 -13.86 -6.41
CA ASN A 236 -8.90 -15.05 -7.18
C ASN A 236 -7.89 -16.18 -6.97
N ASP A 237 -6.66 -15.83 -6.60
CA ASP A 237 -5.57 -16.74 -6.25
C ASP A 237 -5.42 -16.93 -4.73
N TYR A 238 -6.35 -16.38 -3.94
CA TYR A 238 -6.35 -16.42 -2.47
C TYR A 238 -5.15 -15.71 -1.83
N VAL A 239 -4.64 -14.64 -2.47
CA VAL A 239 -3.59 -13.77 -1.93
C VAL A 239 -4.02 -12.30 -1.93
N LEU A 240 -3.26 -11.46 -1.24
CA LEU A 240 -3.37 -10.01 -1.42
C LEU A 240 -2.76 -9.61 -2.77
N PRO A 241 -3.13 -8.44 -3.33
CA PRO A 241 -2.53 -7.93 -4.56
C PRO A 241 -1.01 -8.04 -4.52
N GLN A 242 -0.48 -8.64 -5.56
CA GLN A 242 0.95 -8.75 -5.86
C GLN A 242 1.13 -8.72 -7.38
N GLY A 243 2.32 -8.33 -7.81
CA GLY A 243 2.68 -8.05 -9.20
C GLY A 243 4.08 -7.44 -9.24
N ASP A 244 4.45 -6.83 -10.36
CA ASP A 244 5.77 -6.23 -10.57
C ASP A 244 6.26 -5.33 -9.43
N ASN A 245 5.39 -4.48 -8.89
CA ASN A 245 5.72 -3.50 -7.88
C ASN A 245 5.89 -4.13 -6.50
N THR A 246 5.48 -5.38 -6.31
CA THR A 246 5.91 -6.18 -5.15
C THR A 246 7.43 -6.37 -5.14
N ALA A 247 8.04 -6.55 -6.31
CA ALA A 247 9.50 -6.66 -6.46
C ALA A 247 10.17 -5.29 -6.56
N LEU A 248 9.60 -4.34 -7.31
CA LEU A 248 10.20 -3.01 -7.48
C LEU A 248 10.20 -2.20 -6.16
N SER A 249 9.14 -2.29 -5.35
CA SER A 249 9.10 -1.68 -4.00
C SER A 249 10.18 -2.25 -3.08
N LEU A 250 10.47 -3.55 -3.18
CA LEU A 250 11.55 -4.18 -2.42
C LEU A 250 12.91 -3.61 -2.83
N VAL A 251 13.23 -3.56 -4.13
CA VAL A 251 14.52 -3.00 -4.59
C VAL A 251 14.64 -1.53 -4.22
N THR A 252 13.57 -0.76 -4.40
CA THR A 252 13.48 0.65 -3.97
C THR A 252 13.76 0.81 -2.48
N SER A 253 13.24 -0.09 -1.64
CA SER A 253 13.51 -0.07 -0.19
C SER A 253 14.98 -0.32 0.14
N ARG A 254 15.68 -1.15 -0.65
CA ARG A 254 17.13 -1.37 -0.47
C ARG A 254 17.91 -0.11 -0.86
N TYR A 255 17.45 0.61 -1.87
CA TYR A 255 17.99 1.91 -2.23
C TYR A 255 17.76 2.96 -1.13
N ALA A 256 16.56 3.00 -0.55
CA ALA A 256 16.25 3.87 0.58
C ALA A 256 17.14 3.61 1.81
N LEU A 257 17.59 2.37 2.05
CA LEU A 257 18.59 2.07 3.08
C LEU A 257 19.95 2.72 2.78
N SER A 258 20.33 2.87 1.49
CA SER A 258 21.55 3.58 1.11
C SER A 258 21.47 5.08 1.39
N ILE A 259 20.29 5.69 1.20
CA ILE A 259 20.04 7.10 1.53
C ILE A 259 20.16 7.33 3.03
N GLN A 260 19.57 6.45 3.84
CA GLN A 260 19.70 6.47 5.29
C GLN A 260 21.17 6.31 5.72
N HIS A 261 21.89 5.35 5.13
CA HIS A 261 23.29 5.11 5.45
C HIS A 261 24.18 6.33 5.13
N ALA A 262 23.95 6.98 3.98
CA ALA A 262 24.67 8.18 3.57
C ALA A 262 24.46 9.36 4.53
N ARG A 263 23.32 9.39 5.24
CA ARG A 263 22.99 10.38 6.28
C ARG A 263 23.49 9.99 7.68
N GLY A 264 24.13 8.82 7.82
CA GLY A 264 24.64 8.32 9.10
C GLY A 264 23.56 7.78 10.04
N GLU A 265 22.39 7.45 9.49
CA GLU A 265 21.28 6.89 10.26
C GLU A 265 21.51 5.40 10.61
N PRO A 266 21.00 4.93 11.77
CA PRO A 266 20.97 3.51 12.08
C PRO A 266 20.20 2.71 11.03
N LEU A 267 20.67 1.51 10.70
CA LEU A 267 20.09 0.66 9.65
C LEU A 267 19.37 -0.60 10.15
N ASP A 268 19.45 -0.87 11.45
CA ASP A 268 18.99 -2.11 12.12
C ASP A 268 17.96 -1.84 13.22
N ALA A 269 17.40 -0.63 13.29
CA ALA A 269 16.38 -0.27 14.27
C ALA A 269 14.96 -0.45 13.72
N PRO A 270 13.94 -0.73 14.56
CA PRO A 270 12.54 -0.77 14.10
C PRO A 270 12.09 0.52 13.40
N VAL A 271 12.66 1.66 13.79
CA VAL A 271 12.34 2.96 13.16
C VAL A 271 12.94 3.09 11.76
N THR A 272 14.11 2.46 11.51
CA THR A 272 14.70 2.34 10.16
C THR A 272 13.70 1.67 9.21
N ALA A 273 13.04 0.60 9.63
CA ALA A 273 12.05 -0.09 8.80
C ALA A 273 10.88 0.84 8.36
N LEU A 274 10.40 1.70 9.26
CA LEU A 274 9.35 2.67 8.95
C LEU A 274 9.87 3.81 8.06
N ARG A 275 11.06 4.32 8.34
CA ARG A 275 11.74 5.32 7.50
C ARG A 275 11.97 4.80 6.09
N THR A 276 12.40 3.54 5.96
CA THR A 276 12.55 2.84 4.69
C THR A 276 11.23 2.79 3.92
N ALA A 277 10.12 2.46 4.58
CA ALA A 277 8.80 2.47 3.95
C ALA A 277 8.41 3.87 3.47
N CYS A 278 8.63 4.90 4.28
CA CYS A 278 8.34 6.30 3.93
C CYS A 278 9.16 6.77 2.73
N LEU A 279 10.48 6.53 2.74
CA LEU A 279 11.33 6.85 1.59
C LEU A 279 10.95 6.05 0.34
N THR A 280 10.53 4.79 0.49
CA THR A 280 10.01 3.98 -0.62
C THR A 280 8.74 4.61 -1.21
N GLY A 281 7.84 5.13 -0.36
CA GLY A 281 6.66 5.88 -0.80
C GLY A 281 7.00 7.14 -1.60
N ILE A 282 8.01 7.91 -1.18
CA ILE A 282 8.48 9.09 -1.95
C ILE A 282 8.90 8.69 -3.36
N ALA A 283 9.73 7.64 -3.47
CA ALA A 283 10.19 7.16 -4.76
C ALA A 283 9.03 6.67 -5.63
N GLN A 284 8.11 5.91 -5.04
CA GLN A 284 6.97 5.37 -5.78
C GLN A 284 5.98 6.46 -6.22
N ARG A 285 5.78 7.53 -5.45
CA ARG A 285 5.07 8.72 -5.95
C ARG A 285 5.79 9.29 -7.18
N ALA A 286 7.11 9.49 -7.11
CA ALA A 286 7.84 10.07 -8.24
C ALA A 286 7.84 9.15 -9.48
N MET A 287 7.70 7.83 -9.29
CA MET A 287 7.54 6.84 -10.36
C MET A 287 6.12 6.81 -10.97
N ALA A 288 5.15 7.54 -10.40
CA ALA A 288 3.84 7.75 -11.01
C ALA A 288 3.89 8.75 -12.18
N ASP A 289 4.97 9.53 -12.28
CA ASP A 289 5.21 10.48 -13.36
C ASP A 289 6.24 9.94 -14.36
N GLN A 290 6.19 10.47 -15.59
CA GLN A 290 7.22 10.19 -16.58
C GLN A 290 8.51 10.96 -16.25
N VAL A 291 9.53 10.23 -15.80
CA VAL A 291 10.88 10.77 -15.58
C VAL A 291 11.79 10.43 -16.76
N GLU A 292 12.36 11.44 -17.41
CA GLU A 292 13.31 11.25 -18.50
C GLU A 292 14.67 10.76 -17.97
N LEU A 293 15.04 9.53 -18.34
CA LEU A 293 16.35 8.96 -18.03
C LEU A 293 17.35 9.22 -19.17
N ALA A 294 18.64 9.28 -18.82
CA ALA A 294 19.69 9.61 -19.78
C ALA A 294 19.85 8.55 -20.88
N ASN A 295 19.49 7.31 -20.57
CA ASN A 295 19.50 6.19 -21.50
C ASN A 295 18.25 6.12 -22.41
N GLY A 296 17.27 7.00 -22.23
CA GLY A 296 16.01 7.06 -22.99
C GLY A 296 15.00 5.97 -22.64
N GLN A 297 15.25 5.16 -21.62
CA GLN A 297 14.29 4.20 -21.09
C GLN A 297 13.30 4.89 -20.17
N LEU A 298 12.12 4.29 -20.04
CA LEU A 298 11.06 4.75 -19.18
C LEU A 298 10.68 3.62 -18.23
N LEU A 299 10.53 3.96 -16.95
CA LEU A 299 9.89 3.12 -15.95
C LEU A 299 8.90 4.02 -15.22
N MET A 300 7.63 3.69 -15.35
CA MET A 300 6.52 4.40 -14.74
C MET A 300 5.58 3.34 -14.17
N LEU A 301 5.10 3.56 -12.95
CA LEU A 301 4.13 2.67 -12.34
C LEU A 301 2.77 2.81 -13.03
N ALA A 302 2.07 1.69 -13.15
CA ALA A 302 0.73 1.61 -13.68
C ALA A 302 -0.33 1.67 -12.57
N ALA A 303 -1.59 1.78 -12.98
CA ALA A 303 -2.71 1.61 -12.06
C ALA A 303 -2.72 0.18 -11.52
N GLY A 304 -2.79 0.03 -10.20
CA GLY A 304 -2.70 -1.27 -9.51
C GLY A 304 -1.39 -1.46 -8.76
N ASP A 305 -0.27 -0.92 -9.25
CA ASP A 305 1.06 -1.13 -8.66
C ASP A 305 1.12 -0.68 -7.19
N MET A 306 0.46 0.42 -6.84
CA MET A 306 0.40 0.89 -5.44
C MET A 306 -0.30 -0.11 -4.53
N ASP A 307 -1.31 -0.82 -5.04
CA ASP A 307 -2.03 -1.84 -4.27
C ASP A 307 -1.16 -3.06 -4.00
N GLU A 308 -0.24 -3.39 -4.91
CA GLU A 308 0.74 -4.45 -4.72
C GLU A 308 1.78 -4.08 -3.67
N ALA A 309 2.26 -2.83 -3.65
CA ALA A 309 3.14 -2.35 -2.60
C ALA A 309 2.43 -2.42 -1.23
N VAL A 310 1.17 -1.98 -1.15
CA VAL A 310 0.34 -2.09 0.06
C VAL A 310 0.13 -3.55 0.47
N GLY A 311 -0.15 -4.45 -0.48
CA GLY A 311 -0.26 -5.89 -0.27
C GLY A 311 1.04 -6.51 0.27
N GLY A 312 2.18 -6.14 -0.32
CA GLY A 312 3.52 -6.55 0.09
C GLY A 312 3.90 -6.06 1.49
N LEU A 313 3.64 -4.79 1.79
CA LEU A 313 3.86 -4.18 3.12
C LEU A 313 3.10 -4.92 4.23
N LEU A 314 1.93 -5.48 3.91
CA LEU A 314 1.15 -6.25 4.86
C LEU A 314 1.62 -7.70 4.97
N THR A 315 1.87 -8.38 3.85
CA THR A 315 2.15 -9.82 3.78
C THR A 315 3.60 -10.18 4.09
N ASN A 316 4.56 -9.53 3.43
CA ASN A 316 5.98 -9.84 3.55
C ASN A 316 6.77 -8.75 4.30
N GLY A 317 6.32 -7.49 4.25
CA GLY A 317 6.95 -6.37 4.96
C GLY A 317 8.31 -5.94 4.44
N LEU A 318 8.78 -6.49 3.32
CA LEU A 318 10.15 -6.33 2.87
C LEU A 318 10.45 -4.89 2.44
N ALA A 319 9.47 -4.20 1.83
CA ALA A 319 9.55 -2.78 1.51
C ALA A 319 9.64 -1.87 2.77
N ALA A 320 9.27 -2.40 3.94
CA ALA A 320 9.35 -1.74 5.24
C ALA A 320 10.32 -2.49 6.16
N SER A 321 11.49 -2.90 5.67
CA SER A 321 12.46 -3.67 6.45
C SER A 321 13.81 -2.98 6.58
N THR A 322 14.46 -3.26 7.69
CA THR A 322 15.84 -2.88 8.00
C THR A 322 16.85 -3.62 7.09
N VAL A 323 18.13 -3.31 7.26
CA VAL A 323 19.22 -3.94 6.49
C VAL A 323 19.30 -5.46 6.67
N ASP A 324 18.90 -5.99 7.84
CA ASP A 324 18.87 -7.43 8.13
C ASP A 324 17.54 -8.13 7.77
N GLY A 325 16.58 -7.38 7.22
CA GLY A 325 15.25 -7.87 6.87
C GLY A 325 14.23 -7.82 8.02
N SER A 326 14.60 -7.36 9.22
CA SER A 326 13.65 -7.16 10.32
C SER A 326 12.68 -6.03 10.02
N THR A 327 11.44 -6.14 10.51
CA THR A 327 10.36 -5.16 10.27
C THR A 327 9.50 -4.96 11.52
N VAL A 328 8.68 -3.90 11.52
CA VAL A 328 7.66 -3.69 12.56
C VAL A 328 6.51 -4.68 12.34
N PRO A 329 6.07 -5.45 13.37
CA PRO A 329 5.00 -6.44 13.19
C PRO A 329 3.67 -5.87 12.70
N ALA A 330 3.37 -4.62 13.04
CA ALA A 330 2.15 -3.93 12.61
C ALA A 330 2.25 -3.49 11.14
N GLY A 331 1.61 -4.24 10.24
CA GLY A 331 1.32 -3.86 8.85
C GLY A 331 0.63 -2.51 8.73
N PHE A 332 -0.27 -2.20 9.67
CA PHE A 332 -0.87 -0.88 9.78
C PHE A 332 0.20 0.23 9.82
N THR A 333 1.18 0.14 10.72
CA THR A 333 2.23 1.16 10.85
C THR A 333 3.17 1.18 9.64
N ARG A 334 3.43 0.03 9.02
CA ARG A 334 4.23 -0.06 7.79
C ARG A 334 3.56 0.67 6.62
N ILE A 335 2.25 0.46 6.43
CA ILE A 335 1.47 1.13 5.39
C ILE A 335 1.30 2.61 5.71
N GLU A 336 1.11 2.99 6.98
CA GLU A 336 1.05 4.40 7.40
C GLU A 336 2.35 5.13 7.01
N ALA A 337 3.51 4.55 7.34
CA ALA A 337 4.80 5.16 7.01
C ALA A 337 5.00 5.27 5.49
N PHE A 338 4.66 4.24 4.72
CA PHE A 338 4.69 4.30 3.26
C PHE A 338 3.81 5.42 2.69
N ARG A 339 2.59 5.58 3.23
CA ARG A 339 1.66 6.65 2.84
C ARG A 339 2.16 8.04 3.19
N ASP A 340 2.78 8.22 4.36
CA ASP A 340 3.42 9.49 4.70
C ASP A 340 4.46 9.89 3.63
N GLY A 341 5.15 8.91 3.03
CA GLY A 341 6.05 9.10 1.90
C GLY A 341 5.36 9.54 0.61
N LEU A 342 4.21 8.93 0.29
CA LEU A 342 3.42 9.29 -0.89
C LEU A 342 2.98 10.76 -0.86
N PHE A 343 2.75 11.36 0.31
CA PHE A 343 2.26 12.75 0.41
C PHE A 343 3.28 13.73 0.98
N GLY A 344 4.42 13.23 1.47
CA GLY A 344 5.42 14.01 2.15
C GLY A 344 6.69 14.26 1.34
N THR A 345 7.73 14.63 2.07
CA THR A 345 9.07 14.94 1.58
C THR A 345 10.11 14.07 2.28
N GLU A 346 11.31 13.99 1.69
CA GLU A 346 12.40 13.19 2.28
C GLU A 346 12.73 13.67 3.70
N GLU A 347 12.74 14.98 3.92
CA GLU A 347 13.01 15.57 5.23
C GLU A 347 11.96 15.19 6.28
N GLU A 348 10.68 15.13 5.91
CA GLU A 348 9.61 14.69 6.81
C GLU A 348 9.76 13.21 7.17
N CYS A 349 10.09 12.34 6.21
CA CYS A 349 10.36 10.92 6.48
C CYS A 349 11.52 10.75 7.48
N LEU A 350 12.61 11.51 7.30
CA LEU A 350 13.81 11.45 8.14
C LEU A 350 13.60 12.06 9.53
N HIS A 351 12.71 13.03 9.67
CA HIS A 351 12.43 13.67 10.95
C HIS A 351 11.40 12.89 11.77
N ARG A 352 10.41 12.27 11.11
CA ARG A 352 9.32 11.54 11.76
C ARG A 352 9.74 10.15 12.23
N TYR A 353 10.54 9.45 11.43
CA TYR A 353 11.06 8.11 11.68
C TYR A 353 12.56 8.18 11.84
#